data_AF-A0AA92YXT5-F1
#
_entry.id   AF-A0AA92YXT5-F1
#
_cell.length_a   1.000
_cell.length_b   1.000
_cell.length_c   1.000
_cell.angle_alpha   90.00
_cell.angle_beta   90.00
_cell.angle_gamma   90.00
#
_symmetry.space_group_name_H-M   'P 1'
#
loop_
_entity.id
_entity.type
_entity.pdbx_description
1 polymer ?
#
loop_
_entity_poly.entity_id
_entity_poly.type
_entity_poly.pdbx_seq_one_letter_code
_entity_poly.pdbx_strand_id
1 'polypeptide(L)' 'MSLISGVYWSIFLFNTVGIWVGLQGFKTFKNNEYYMYANLGFTKSELTINVFFMNVFISLPFLFLLLTFF' A
#
# COMPACT_ATOMS: atom_id res chain seq x y z
N MET A 1 19.65 -16.08 -5.90
CA MET A 1 18.61 -15.10 -6.29
C MET A 1 19.33 -13.87 -6.86
N SER A 2 19.04 -13.46 -8.10
CA SER A 2 19.60 -12.22 -8.69
C SER A 2 19.02 -10.99 -7.99
N LEU A 3 19.79 -9.90 -7.89
CA LEU A 3 19.37 -8.61 -7.29
C LEU A 3 18.07 -8.09 -7.92
N ILE A 4 17.92 -8.24 -9.24
CA ILE A 4 16.73 -7.85 -10.00
C ILE A 4 15.48 -8.57 -9.50
N SER A 5 15.59 -9.86 -9.17
CA SER A 5 14.48 -10.64 -8.60
C SER A 5 14.06 -10.10 -7.23
N GLY A 6 15.02 -9.68 -6.40
CA GLY A 6 14.73 -9.09 -5.09
C GLY A 6 13.94 -7.78 -5.18
N VAL A 7 14.19 -6.96 -6.20
CA VAL A 7 13.47 -5.69 -6.44
C VAL A 7 12.02 -5.96 -6.83
N TYR A 8 11.75 -6.89 -7.74
CA TYR A 8 10.38 -7.23 -8.11
C TYR A 8 9.60 -7.78 -6.91
N TRP A 9 10.24 -8.63 -6.11
CA TRP A 9 9.63 -9.17 -4.89
C TRP A 9 9.37 -8.09 -3.83
N SER A 10 10.26 -7.10 -3.65
CA SER A 10 10.04 -6.03 -2.67
C SER A 10 8.84 -5.15 -3.05
N ILE A 11 8.71 -4.82 -4.34
CA ILE A 11 7.58 -4.04 -4.85
C ILE A 11 6.28 -4.82 -4.73
N PHE A 12 6.30 -6.12 -5.03
CA PHE A 12 5.14 -6.99 -4.85
C PHE A 12 4.70 -7.07 -3.38
N LEU A 13 5.65 -7.28 -2.46
CA LEU A 13 5.38 -7.35 -1.03
C LEU A 13 4.90 -6.01 -0.46
N PHE A 14 5.45 -4.89 -0.93
CA PHE A 14 5.03 -3.55 -0.51
C PHE A 14 3.55 -3.29 -0.86
N ASN A 15 3.15 -3.65 -2.08
CA ASN A 15 1.77 -3.47 -2.55
C ASN A 15 0.77 -4.51 -2.00
N THR A 16 1.23 -5.55 -1.30
CA THR A 16 0.35 -6.59 -0.74
C THR A 16 0.45 -6.63 0.78
N VAL A 17 1.55 -7.17 1.30
CA VAL A 17 1.83 -7.29 2.74
C VAL A 17 1.93 -5.92 3.40
N GLY A 18 2.51 -4.93 2.73
CA GLY A 18 2.59 -3.56 3.24
C GLY A 18 1.22 -2.94 3.51
N ILE A 19 0.24 -3.18 2.62
CA ILE A 19 -1.14 -2.73 2.82
C ILE A 19 -1.78 -3.47 3.98
N TRP A 20 -1.58 -4.78 4.08
CA TRP A 20 -2.14 -5.56 5.19
C TRP A 20 -1.60 -5.09 6.54
N VAL A 21 -0.29 -4.85 6.64
CA VAL A 21 0.34 -4.28 7.84
C VAL A 21 -0.19 -2.87 8.13
N GLY A 22 -0.33 -2.02 7.10
CA GLY A 22 -0.89 -0.69 7.23
C GLY A 22 -2.33 -0.68 7.73
N LEU A 23 -3.18 -1.58 7.22
CA LEU A 23 -4.55 -1.77 7.69
C LEU A 23 -4.60 -2.23 9.14
N GLN A 24 -3.73 -3.15 9.55
CA GLN A 24 -3.67 -3.60 10.94
C GLN A 24 -3.17 -2.49 11.87
N GLY A 25 -2.14 -1.75 11.47
CA GLY A 25 -1.68 -0.59 12.21
C GLY A 25 -2.77 0.47 12.36
N PHE A 26 -3.47 0.78 11.29
CA PHE A 26 -4.56 1.75 11.31
C PHE A 26 -5.74 1.28 12.17
N LYS A 27 -6.08 -0.02 12.12
CA LYS A 27 -7.08 -0.63 13.01
C LYS A 27 -6.66 -0.60 14.48
N THR A 28 -5.39 -0.85 14.80
CA THR A 28 -4.91 -0.92 16.19
C THR A 28 -4.72 0.47 16.80
N PHE A 29 -4.13 1.42 16.06
CA PHE A 29 -3.73 2.72 16.60
C PHE A 29 -4.72 3.85 16.28
N LYS A 30 -5.47 3.75 15.18
CA LYS A 30 -6.35 4.81 14.66
C LYS A 30 -7.79 4.33 14.45
N ASN A 31 -8.24 3.37 15.26
CA ASN A 31 -9.61 2.85 15.15
C ASN A 31 -10.68 3.94 15.24
N ASN A 32 -10.43 5.02 15.99
CA ASN A 32 -11.36 6.15 16.08
C ASN A 32 -11.55 6.89 14.74
N GLU A 33 -10.51 6.96 13.90
CA GLU A 33 -10.61 7.59 12.57
C GLU A 33 -11.47 6.75 11.62
N TYR A 34 -11.54 5.43 11.79
CA TYR A 34 -12.48 4.60 11.02
C TYR A 34 -13.94 5.01 11.25
N TYR A 35 -14.32 5.41 12.46
CA TYR A 35 -15.68 5.88 12.72
C TYR A 35 -15.94 7.23 12.04
N MET A 36 -14.94 8.10 11.96
CA MET A 36 -15.05 9.35 11.20
C MET A 36 -15.26 9.08 9.71
N TYR A 37 -14.46 8.19 9.11
CA TYR A 37 -14.64 7.81 7.70
C TYR A 37 -15.98 7.13 7.44
N ALA A 38 -16.44 6.28 8.37
CA ALA A 38 -17.77 5.67 8.29
C ALA A 38 -18.89 6.71 8.37
N ASN A 39 -18.76 7.73 9.23
CA ASN A 39 -19.72 8.84 9.32
C ASN A 39 -19.75 9.72 8.07
N LEU A 40 -18.65 9.77 7.32
CA LEU A 40 -18.55 10.42 6.02
C LEU A 40 -19.13 9.57 4.87
N GLY A 41 -19.61 8.35 5.18
CA GLY A 41 -20.20 7.43 4.20
C GLY A 41 -19.20 6.48 3.54
N PHE A 42 -17.91 6.52 3.93
CA PHE A 42 -16.91 5.62 3.37
C PHE A 42 -16.91 4.26 4.06
N THR A 43 -16.86 3.21 3.27
CA THR A 43 -16.70 1.84 3.73
C THR A 43 -15.21 1.48 3.91
N LYS A 44 -14.93 0.48 4.74
CA LYS A 44 -13.55 -0.01 4.95
C LYS A 44 -12.92 -0.53 3.66
N SER A 45 -13.73 -1.11 2.77
CA SER A 45 -13.29 -1.62 1.47
C SER A 45 -12.88 -0.48 0.53
N GLU A 46 -13.64 0.61 0.49
CA GLU A 46 -13.27 1.80 -0.30
C GLU A 46 -11.96 2.41 0.18
N LEU A 47 -11.76 2.54 1.50
CA LEU A 47 -10.49 3.01 2.05
C LEU A 47 -9.32 2.09 1.63
N THR A 48 -9.54 0.77 1.69
CA THR A 48 -8.52 -0.23 1.34
C THR A 48 -8.15 -0.15 -0.15
N ILE A 49 -9.15 -0.05 -1.02
CA ILE A 49 -8.97 0.10 -2.47
C ILE A 49 -8.22 1.41 -2.77
N ASN A 50 -8.56 2.49 -2.08
CA ASN A 50 -7.91 3.78 -2.29
C ASN A 50 -6.42 3.75 -1.86
N VAL A 51 -6.11 3.10 -0.73
CA VAL A 51 -4.74 2.88 -0.27
C VAL A 51 -3.96 1.98 -1.25
N PHE A 52 -4.61 0.95 -1.80
CA PHE A 52 -4.00 0.11 -2.84
C PHE A 52 -3.62 0.92 -4.07
N PHE A 53 -4.53 1.74 -4.60
CA PHE A 53 -4.22 2.61 -5.73
C PHE A 53 -3.11 3.61 -5.43
N MET A 54 -3.08 4.21 -4.23
CA MET A 54 -1.97 5.08 -3.84
C MET A 54 -0.63 4.34 -3.80
N ASN A 55 -0.57 3.13 -3.22
CA ASN A 55 0.66 2.35 -3.18
C ASN A 55 1.13 1.93 -4.57
N VAL A 56 0.22 1.54 -5.46
CA VAL A 56 0.55 1.24 -6.86
C VAL A 56 1.06 2.49 -7.57
N PHE A 57 0.40 3.64 -7.36
CA PHE A 57 0.79 4.91 -7.94
C PHE A 57 2.16 5.39 -7.47
N ILE A 58 2.54 5.14 -6.21
CA ILE A 58 3.87 5.48 -5.68
C ILE A 58 4.94 4.47 -6.14
N SER A 59 4.58 3.19 -6.20
CA SER A 59 5.53 2.13 -6.54
C SER A 59 5.87 2.06 -8.04
N LEU A 60 4.95 2.46 -8.93
CA LEU A 60 5.18 2.56 -10.38
C LEU A 60 6.35 3.48 -10.77
N PRO A 61 6.40 4.76 -10.35
CA PRO A 61 7.51 5.65 -10.66
C PRO A 61 8.81 5.18 -9.99
N PHE A 62 8.72 4.54 -8.82
CA PHE A 62 9.89 3.94 -8.17
C PHE A 62 10.46 2.77 -8.98
N LEU A 63 9.59 1.90 -9.51
CA LEU A 63 9.96 0.81 -10.41
C LEU A 63 10.58 1.35 -11.71
N PHE A 64 10.01 2.40 -12.28
CA PHE A 64 10.52 3.04 -13.49
C PHE A 64 11.91 3.65 -13.29
N LEU A 65 12.12 4.37 -12.17
CA LEU A 65 13.43 4.90 -11.81
C LEU A 65 14.45 3.76 -11.67
N LEU A 66 14.09 2.70 -10.96
CA LEU A 66 15.01 1.60 -10.70
C LEU A 66 15.43 0.87 -11.99
N LEU A 67 14.50 0.67 -12.93
CA LEU A 67 14.80 0.14 -14.28
C LEU A 67 15.68 1.05 -15.14
N THR A 68 15.71 2.36 -14.86
CA THR A 68 16.52 3.31 -15.62
C THR A 68 17.97 3.36 -15.12
N PHE A 69 18.19 3.06 -13.84
CA PHE A 69 19.52 3.10 -13.20
C PHE A 69 20.25 1.74 -13.18
N PHE A 70 19.59 0.65 -13.56
CA PHE A 70 20.11 -0.72 -13.60
C PHE A 70 20.19 -1.24 -15.04
#